data_AF-A0A416Z0M2-F1
#
_entry.id   AF-A0A416Z0M2-F1
#
_cell.length_a   1.000
_cell.length_b   1.000
_cell.length_c   1.000
_cell.angle_alpha   90.00
_cell.angle_beta   90.00
_cell.angle_gamma   90.00
#
_symmetry.space_group_name_H-M   'P 1'
#
loop_
_entity.id
_entity.type
_entity.pdbx_description
1 polymer ?
#
loop_
_entity_poly.entity_id
_entity_poly.type
_entity_poly.pdbx_seq_one_letter_code
_entity_poly.pdbx_strand_id
1 'polypeptide(L)'
;MGNTEKYRGTTSELDSEAIQKLYYEYQMTNQEIADMTWSTKANVNKVLIHGIKHYTSWFMEMLSEDDEKIFRKMLMYHKFSYWNEKQQRRYLIKNSRDGKICLIYFDEKCVKCMFDEFVPEDLKTLSIVEKMNIYNEMDYEVLKCSERDSILKKECILLNGDSKQLFKKAAHKRNMKGKEYAQFLGFESCLTEKDSIRDSRIIKFFEEHMVDGVVQLSSSPENQWIRNYAHRCGMHLDEFLDFYGYKKSRRADEYVSENKNIKYKKELSKYIIEPPNIVYFSSQDKIYQTIYNVAKLNEMSIDEYILSLGYVRSKKSNTIKELTEEIDEIIDLEEQEIRKKEISENKIERNHKLIDKLKRAYDYECQLCSNEQRMPIEKQDGTKYVEVHHIKNLSEEYDEEGTLDRLNNLIVVCSNHHKMLHYHKGGYRKIKIVNEVLAFVNDSEEVIPIITNKHLKSDE
;
A
#
# COMPACT_ATOMS: atom_id res chain seq x y z
N MET A 1 64.22 -38.69 40.18
CA MET A 1 64.21 -37.27 39.74
C MET A 1 64.62 -37.24 38.28
N GLY A 2 63.65 -37.44 37.37
CA GLY A 2 63.90 -37.33 35.94
C GLY A 2 63.92 -35.86 35.57
N ASN A 3 65.06 -35.37 35.09
CA ASN A 3 65.25 -34.02 34.61
C ASN A 3 64.45 -33.89 33.29
N THR A 4 63.15 -33.61 33.35
CA THR A 4 62.36 -33.32 32.14
C THR A 4 62.77 -31.94 31.66
N GLU A 5 63.69 -31.89 30.71
CA GLU A 5 64.15 -30.64 30.08
C GLU A 5 62.95 -29.87 29.51
N LYS A 6 62.95 -28.54 29.71
CA LYS A 6 61.98 -27.65 29.07
C LYS A 6 62.26 -27.58 27.56
N TYR A 7 61.21 -27.49 26.78
CA TYR A 7 61.20 -27.23 25.35
C TYR A 7 61.92 -25.90 25.07
N ARG A 8 63.04 -25.94 24.35
CA ARG A 8 63.91 -24.77 24.13
C ARG A 8 63.61 -24.03 22.83
N GLY A 9 62.65 -24.52 22.04
CA GLY A 9 62.30 -23.93 20.75
C GLY A 9 63.41 -24.06 19.70
N THR A 10 64.31 -25.02 19.87
CA THR A 10 65.40 -25.28 18.94
C THR A 10 64.90 -25.98 17.70
N THR A 11 65.61 -25.80 16.58
CA THR A 11 65.32 -26.49 15.32
C THR A 11 65.48 -28.00 15.40
N SER A 12 65.91 -28.58 16.54
CA SER A 12 66.03 -30.03 16.82
C SER A 12 64.92 -30.58 17.73
N GLU A 13 63.98 -29.73 18.18
CA GLU A 13 62.73 -30.15 18.85
C GLU A 13 61.46 -30.04 17.95
N LEU A 14 61.49 -29.23 16.89
CA LEU A 14 60.40 -28.96 15.95
C LEU A 14 60.02 -30.14 15.01
N ASP A 15 58.85 -30.76 15.20
CA ASP A 15 58.34 -31.80 14.29
C ASP A 15 57.98 -31.23 12.91
N SER A 16 58.77 -31.58 11.88
CA SER A 16 58.57 -31.08 10.52
C SER A 16 57.26 -31.52 9.89
N GLU A 17 56.82 -32.75 10.15
CA GLU A 17 55.60 -33.31 9.56
C GLU A 17 54.36 -32.65 10.16
N ALA A 18 54.33 -32.54 11.50
CA ALA A 18 53.24 -31.84 12.19
C ALA A 18 53.18 -30.36 11.78
N ILE A 19 54.32 -29.67 11.69
CA ILE A 19 54.38 -28.26 11.24
C ILE A 19 53.82 -28.10 9.83
N GLN A 20 54.16 -28.99 8.90
CA GLN A 20 53.64 -28.95 7.54
C GLN A 20 52.11 -29.13 7.52
N LYS A 21 51.58 -30.12 8.25
CA LYS A 21 50.12 -30.31 8.38
C LYS A 21 49.44 -29.08 8.99
N LEU A 22 49.95 -28.57 10.10
CA LEU A 22 49.38 -27.41 10.78
C LEU A 22 49.35 -26.18 9.88
N TYR A 23 50.41 -25.95 9.11
CA TYR A 23 50.52 -24.79 8.21
C TYR A 23 49.65 -24.93 6.96
N TYR A 24 49.79 -26.04 6.23
CA TYR A 24 49.14 -26.22 4.93
C TYR A 24 47.68 -26.67 5.02
N GLU A 25 47.32 -27.48 6.02
CA GLU A 25 45.98 -28.06 6.15
C GLU A 25 45.13 -27.30 7.17
N TYR A 26 45.68 -27.00 8.36
CA TYR A 26 44.93 -26.42 9.49
C TYR A 26 45.10 -24.91 9.66
N GLN A 27 45.62 -24.24 8.62
CA GLN A 27 45.63 -22.79 8.48
C GLN A 27 46.37 -22.04 9.62
N MET A 28 47.30 -22.70 10.30
CA MET A 28 48.17 -22.03 11.28
C MET A 28 49.23 -21.20 10.57
N THR A 29 49.47 -20.01 11.09
CA THR A 29 50.53 -19.14 10.61
C THR A 29 51.89 -19.56 11.18
N ASN A 30 52.98 -19.21 10.49
CA ASN A 30 54.33 -19.39 11.02
C ASN A 30 54.52 -18.69 12.38
N GLN A 31 53.79 -17.61 12.65
CA GLN A 31 53.85 -16.91 13.92
C GLN A 31 53.19 -17.73 15.03
N GLU A 32 51.97 -18.24 14.81
CA GLU A 32 51.28 -19.08 15.80
C GLU A 32 52.09 -20.34 16.15
N ILE A 33 52.73 -20.97 15.16
CA ILE A 33 53.58 -22.13 15.39
C ILE A 33 54.85 -21.75 16.15
N ALA A 34 55.46 -20.59 15.85
CA ALA A 34 56.62 -20.09 16.58
C ALA A 34 56.28 -19.79 18.05
N ASP A 35 55.15 -19.13 18.30
CA ASP A 35 54.67 -18.80 19.64
C ASP A 35 54.36 -20.07 20.44
N MET A 36 53.75 -21.08 19.81
CA MET A 36 53.45 -22.39 20.41
C MET A 36 54.72 -23.15 20.83
N THR A 37 55.82 -22.94 20.14
CA THR A 37 57.05 -23.73 20.29
C THR A 37 58.18 -22.97 20.97
N TRP A 38 57.93 -21.72 21.43
CA TRP A 38 58.97 -20.79 21.88
C TRP A 38 60.13 -20.63 20.88
N SER A 39 59.87 -20.88 19.60
CA SER A 39 60.87 -20.77 18.54
C SER A 39 60.77 -19.42 17.84
N THR A 40 61.67 -19.18 16.89
CA THR A 40 61.59 -18.01 16.01
C THR A 40 60.82 -18.35 14.75
N LYS A 41 60.11 -17.36 14.18
CA LYS A 41 59.44 -17.49 12.87
C LYS A 41 60.41 -17.97 11.77
N ALA A 42 61.68 -17.55 11.85
CA ALA A 42 62.73 -17.97 10.90
C ALA A 42 63.06 -19.46 11.04
N ASN A 43 63.16 -19.97 12.27
CA ASN A 43 63.40 -21.39 12.53
C ASN A 43 62.23 -22.26 12.05
N VAL A 44 61.00 -21.87 12.37
CA VAL A 44 59.79 -22.56 11.88
C VAL A 44 59.76 -22.58 10.36
N ASN A 45 60.01 -21.44 9.70
CA ASN A 45 60.04 -21.36 8.25
C ASN A 45 61.15 -22.22 7.63
N LYS A 46 62.32 -22.30 8.28
CA LYS A 46 63.43 -23.17 7.86
C LYS A 46 63.00 -24.64 7.90
N VAL A 47 62.35 -25.07 8.98
CA VAL A 47 61.83 -26.44 9.14
C VAL A 47 60.73 -26.74 8.12
N LEU A 48 59.80 -25.81 7.92
CA LEU A 48 58.71 -25.92 6.95
C LEU A 48 59.23 -26.16 5.51
N ILE A 49 60.25 -25.41 5.09
CA ILE A 49 60.80 -25.46 3.73
C ILE A 49 61.78 -26.62 3.53
N HIS A 50 62.71 -26.83 4.47
CA HIS A 50 63.86 -27.72 4.24
C HIS A 50 63.67 -29.13 4.79
N GLY A 51 62.65 -29.38 5.63
CA GLY A 51 62.44 -30.69 6.26
C GLY A 51 63.66 -31.14 7.05
N ILE A 52 63.84 -30.58 8.25
CA ILE A 52 64.94 -31.01 9.13
C ILE A 52 64.54 -32.35 9.78
N LYS A 53 65.44 -33.33 9.84
CA LYS A 53 65.17 -34.61 10.52
C LYS A 53 65.01 -34.39 12.03
N HIS A 54 63.90 -34.89 12.60
CA HIS A 54 63.58 -34.84 14.03
C HIS A 54 63.27 -36.19 14.65
N TYR A 55 63.47 -36.24 15.97
CA TYR A 55 63.39 -37.44 16.80
C TYR A 55 62.12 -37.51 17.68
N THR A 56 61.34 -36.43 17.80
CA THR A 56 60.20 -36.37 18.74
C THR A 56 58.92 -36.02 18.00
N SER A 57 58.01 -36.99 17.91
CA SER A 57 56.72 -36.78 17.24
C SER A 57 55.75 -35.98 18.11
N TRP A 58 55.14 -34.96 17.50
CA TRP A 58 54.03 -34.20 18.08
C TRP A 58 52.69 -34.93 17.93
N PHE A 59 52.62 -35.97 17.10
CA PHE A 59 51.38 -36.71 16.87
C PHE A 59 50.91 -37.38 18.16
N MET A 60 49.59 -37.37 18.31
CA MET A 60 48.88 -38.00 19.40
C MET A 60 47.72 -38.82 18.84
N GLU A 61 47.66 -40.08 19.28
CA GLU A 61 46.60 -41.02 18.89
C GLU A 61 45.51 -41.17 19.97
N MET A 62 45.79 -40.76 21.22
CA MET A 62 44.84 -40.85 22.34
C MET A 62 44.89 -39.63 23.25
N LEU A 63 43.72 -39.15 23.67
CA LEU A 63 43.57 -38.11 24.71
C LEU A 63 43.49 -38.75 26.09
N SER A 64 43.97 -38.04 27.11
CA SER A 64 43.58 -38.35 28.49
C SER A 64 42.13 -37.92 28.74
N GLU A 65 41.46 -38.53 29.72
CA GLU A 65 40.09 -38.13 30.09
C GLU A 65 39.98 -36.64 30.44
N ASP A 66 41.01 -36.06 31.05
CA ASP A 66 41.02 -34.66 31.44
C ASP A 66 41.17 -33.74 30.23
N ASP A 67 42.06 -34.07 29.29
CA ASP A 67 42.25 -33.31 28.05
C ASP A 67 40.98 -33.37 27.19
N GLU A 68 40.34 -34.55 27.10
CA GLU A 68 39.09 -34.74 26.37
C GLU A 68 37.96 -33.88 26.96
N LYS A 69 37.81 -33.85 28.29
CA LYS A 69 36.84 -32.98 28.98
C LYS A 69 37.08 -31.50 28.69
N ILE A 70 38.33 -31.07 28.56
CA ILE A 70 38.67 -29.69 28.22
C ILE A 70 38.28 -29.37 26.77
N PHE A 71 38.68 -30.20 25.81
CA PHE A 71 38.33 -30.00 24.40
C PHE A 71 36.82 -30.03 24.17
N ARG A 72 36.10 -30.94 24.84
CA ARG A 72 34.62 -30.96 24.81
C ARG A 72 34.02 -29.63 25.25
N LYS A 73 34.49 -29.06 26.37
CA LYS A 73 34.03 -27.74 26.84
C LYS A 73 34.40 -26.65 25.84
N MET A 74 35.60 -26.68 25.28
CA MET A 74 36.02 -25.72 24.26
C MET A 74 35.10 -25.76 23.04
N LEU A 75 34.71 -26.96 22.58
CA LEU A 75 33.75 -27.14 21.50
C LEU A 75 32.37 -26.56 21.84
N MET A 76 31.82 -26.92 23.00
CA MET A 76 30.49 -26.44 23.43
C MET A 76 30.40 -24.93 23.64
N TYR A 77 31.52 -24.27 23.96
CA TYR A 77 31.58 -22.83 24.23
C TYR A 77 32.25 -22.03 23.10
N HIS A 78 32.45 -22.64 21.93
CA HIS A 78 33.08 -22.02 20.75
C HIS A 78 34.44 -21.37 21.03
N LYS A 79 35.26 -22.00 21.89
CA LYS A 79 36.60 -21.51 22.27
C LYS A 79 37.69 -22.12 21.42
N PHE A 80 38.40 -21.29 20.65
CA PHE A 80 39.54 -21.72 19.83
C PHE A 80 40.86 -21.78 20.61
N SER A 81 40.92 -21.13 21.77
CA SER A 81 42.09 -21.11 22.64
C SER A 81 41.68 -21.10 24.11
N TYR A 82 42.38 -21.87 24.95
CA TYR A 82 42.14 -21.91 26.38
C TYR A 82 43.44 -22.15 27.15
N TRP A 83 43.62 -21.46 28.29
CA TRP A 83 44.73 -21.68 29.21
C TRP A 83 44.20 -22.41 30.45
N ASN A 84 44.81 -23.57 30.76
CA ASN A 84 44.50 -24.33 31.96
C ASN A 84 45.55 -24.02 33.03
N GLU A 85 45.15 -23.31 34.08
CA GLU A 85 46.03 -22.93 35.20
C GLU A 85 46.53 -24.13 36.01
N LYS A 86 45.72 -25.19 36.15
CA LYS A 86 46.12 -26.37 36.95
C LYS A 86 47.24 -27.16 36.28
N GLN A 87 47.16 -27.31 34.96
CA GLN A 87 48.14 -28.05 34.17
C GLN A 87 49.26 -27.16 33.61
N GLN A 88 49.13 -25.82 33.73
CA GLN A 88 50.04 -24.85 33.11
C GLN A 88 50.22 -25.10 31.61
N ARG A 89 49.10 -25.36 30.93
CA ARG A 89 49.05 -25.84 29.56
C ARG A 89 48.03 -25.06 28.75
N ARG A 90 48.38 -24.76 27.49
CA ARG A 90 47.50 -24.13 26.53
C ARG A 90 46.87 -25.16 25.61
N TYR A 91 45.61 -24.96 25.30
CA TYR A 91 44.80 -25.78 24.40
C TYR A 91 44.34 -24.94 23.23
N LEU A 92 44.38 -25.49 22.03
CA LEU A 92 43.89 -24.87 20.80
C LEU A 92 43.02 -25.85 20.02
N ILE A 93 42.02 -25.32 19.33
CA ILE A 93 41.26 -26.03 18.30
C ILE A 93 41.52 -25.32 16.99
N LYS A 94 41.94 -26.07 15.97
CA LYS A 94 42.11 -25.58 14.60
C LYS A 94 41.25 -26.38 13.65
N ASN A 95 40.80 -25.72 12.59
CA ASN A 95 40.08 -26.36 11.51
C ASN A 95 40.75 -26.11 10.17
N SER A 96 40.52 -27.05 9.27
CA SER A 96 40.95 -26.94 7.89
C SER A 96 39.87 -26.29 7.03
N ARG A 97 40.18 -26.05 5.76
CA ARG A 97 39.19 -25.56 4.78
C ARG A 97 38.21 -26.65 4.32
N ASP A 98 38.60 -27.91 4.40
CA ASP A 98 37.80 -29.08 4.03
C ASP A 98 36.97 -29.64 5.21
N GLY A 99 36.91 -28.93 6.34
CA GLY A 99 36.01 -29.27 7.43
C GLY A 99 36.57 -30.28 8.44
N LYS A 100 37.89 -30.49 8.45
CA LYS A 100 38.61 -31.31 9.42
C LYS A 100 38.99 -30.50 10.65
N ILE A 101 39.21 -31.18 11.78
CA ILE A 101 39.65 -30.55 13.03
C ILE A 101 41.00 -31.08 13.52
N CYS A 102 41.72 -30.25 14.26
CA CYS A 102 42.94 -30.60 14.96
C CYS A 102 42.86 -30.07 16.38
N LEU A 103 43.11 -30.95 17.35
CA LEU A 103 43.14 -30.65 18.76
C LEU A 103 44.61 -30.57 19.20
N ILE A 104 45.00 -29.43 19.75
CA ILE A 104 46.39 -29.15 20.08
C ILE A 104 46.47 -28.78 21.54
N TYR A 105 47.46 -29.32 22.24
CA TYR A 105 47.88 -28.74 23.50
C TYR A 105 49.39 -28.61 23.58
N PHE A 106 49.85 -27.63 24.34
CA PHE A 106 51.27 -27.41 24.54
C PHE A 106 51.56 -26.73 25.88
N ASP A 107 52.73 -27.04 26.41
CA ASP A 107 53.29 -26.48 27.64
C ASP A 107 54.82 -26.41 27.49
N GLU A 108 55.52 -25.92 28.50
CA GLU A 108 56.98 -25.78 28.46
C GLU A 108 57.72 -27.12 28.29
N LYS A 109 57.05 -28.27 28.27
CA LYS A 109 57.67 -29.60 28.16
C LYS A 109 57.34 -30.28 26.84
N CYS A 110 56.18 -29.99 26.24
CA CYS A 110 55.75 -30.69 25.03
C CYS A 110 54.79 -29.89 24.16
N VAL A 111 54.74 -30.26 22.89
CA VAL A 111 53.70 -29.91 21.93
C VAL A 111 53.05 -31.21 21.48
N LYS A 112 51.73 -31.27 21.51
CA LYS A 112 50.96 -32.42 21.05
C LYS A 112 49.80 -32.00 20.16
N CYS A 113 49.65 -32.72 19.05
CA CYS A 113 48.68 -32.48 18.00
C CYS A 113 47.94 -33.79 17.71
N MET A 114 46.63 -33.78 17.90
CA MET A 114 45.73 -34.82 17.43
C MET A 114 45.06 -34.33 16.16
N PHE A 115 45.49 -34.87 15.03
CA PHE A 115 44.90 -34.57 13.72
C PHE A 115 43.61 -35.34 13.51
N ASP A 116 42.84 -34.92 12.51
CA ASP A 116 41.44 -35.33 12.32
C ASP A 116 41.28 -36.85 12.29
N GLU A 117 42.17 -37.57 11.62
CA GLU A 117 42.14 -39.03 11.55
C GLU A 117 42.17 -39.74 12.92
N PHE A 118 42.68 -39.09 13.96
CA PHE A 118 42.79 -39.60 15.32
C PHE A 118 41.80 -38.98 16.31
N VAL A 119 41.02 -37.96 15.91
CA VAL A 119 40.06 -37.33 16.82
C VAL A 119 38.90 -38.31 17.13
N PRO A 120 38.54 -38.51 18.41
CA PRO A 120 37.39 -39.33 18.80
C PRO A 120 36.10 -38.93 18.08
N GLU A 121 35.32 -39.93 17.67
CA GLU A 121 34.13 -39.74 16.82
C GLU A 121 33.06 -38.84 17.47
N ASP A 122 32.94 -38.90 18.80
CA ASP A 122 32.01 -38.09 19.55
C ASP A 122 32.45 -36.61 19.61
N LEU A 123 33.74 -36.32 19.72
CA LEU A 123 34.28 -34.97 19.59
C LEU A 123 34.20 -34.44 18.15
N LYS A 124 34.40 -35.30 17.14
CA LYS A 124 34.16 -34.94 15.73
C LYS A 124 32.71 -34.55 15.50
N THR A 125 31.79 -35.41 15.94
CA THR A 125 30.35 -35.16 15.85
C THR A 125 29.99 -33.85 16.52
N LEU A 126 30.50 -33.61 17.73
CA LEU A 126 30.28 -32.36 18.44
C LEU A 126 30.82 -31.14 17.67
N SER A 127 32.01 -31.25 17.07
CA SER A 127 32.59 -30.16 16.27
C SER A 127 31.77 -29.80 15.03
N ILE A 128 31.08 -30.78 14.44
CA ILE A 128 30.18 -30.59 13.30
C ILE A 128 28.87 -29.96 13.75
N VAL A 129 28.26 -30.49 14.82
CA VAL A 129 27.01 -29.95 15.41
C VAL A 129 27.20 -28.49 15.80
N GLU A 130 28.31 -28.19 16.47
CA GLU A 130 28.65 -26.83 16.88
C GLU A 130 29.20 -25.98 15.73
N LYS A 131 29.47 -26.55 14.55
CA LYS A 131 30.09 -25.90 13.37
C LYS A 131 31.52 -25.39 13.56
N MET A 132 32.22 -25.80 14.62
CA MET A 132 33.62 -25.44 14.84
C MET A 132 34.59 -26.10 13.84
N ASN A 133 34.14 -27.12 13.12
CA ASN A 133 34.91 -27.70 12.03
C ASN A 133 34.97 -26.80 10.77
N ILE A 134 34.09 -25.80 10.66
CA ILE A 134 34.02 -24.88 9.50
C ILE A 134 34.20 -23.41 9.88
N TYR A 135 33.68 -23.01 11.03
CA TYR A 135 33.73 -21.63 11.52
C TYR A 135 35.00 -21.38 12.32
N ASN A 136 35.56 -20.20 12.19
CA ASN A 136 36.66 -19.69 13.00
C ASN A 136 36.14 -18.67 14.01
N GLU A 137 37.00 -18.21 14.92
CA GLU A 137 36.67 -17.24 15.97
C GLU A 137 35.94 -15.99 15.45
N MET A 138 36.40 -15.42 14.32
CA MET A 138 35.81 -14.23 13.73
C MET A 138 34.39 -14.48 13.20
N ASP A 139 34.09 -15.68 12.72
CA ASP A 139 32.74 -16.02 12.25
C ASP A 139 31.74 -16.08 13.43
N TYR A 140 32.16 -16.64 14.57
CA TYR A 140 31.34 -16.62 15.79
C TYR A 140 31.19 -15.22 16.36
N GLU A 141 32.22 -14.39 16.31
CA GLU A 141 32.11 -12.99 16.71
C GLU A 141 31.07 -12.25 15.85
N VAL A 142 31.07 -12.47 14.53
CA VAL A 142 30.03 -11.95 13.63
C VAL A 142 28.65 -12.43 14.05
N LEU A 143 28.47 -13.73 14.28
CA LEU A 143 27.18 -14.31 14.71
C LEU A 143 26.71 -13.76 16.05
N LYS A 144 27.63 -13.43 16.96
CA LYS A 144 27.35 -12.91 18.30
C LYS A 144 26.97 -11.43 18.28
N CYS A 145 27.61 -10.62 17.43
CA CYS A 145 27.39 -9.18 17.38
C CYS A 145 26.32 -8.75 16.36
N SER A 146 25.91 -9.65 15.47
CA SER A 146 24.88 -9.36 14.45
C SER A 146 23.49 -9.71 14.96
N GLU A 147 22.52 -8.87 14.61
CA GLU A 147 21.11 -9.18 14.80
C GLU A 147 20.62 -10.12 13.70
N ARG A 148 19.41 -10.64 13.88
CA ARG A 148 18.74 -11.51 12.91
C ARG A 148 17.38 -10.93 12.57
N ASP A 149 17.02 -11.03 11.30
CA ASP A 149 15.69 -10.70 10.81
C ASP A 149 15.35 -11.69 9.68
N SER A 150 14.25 -11.48 8.99
CA SER A 150 13.90 -12.31 7.84
C SER A 150 13.24 -11.51 6.73
N ILE A 151 13.29 -12.07 5.52
CA ILE A 151 12.49 -11.63 4.38
C ILE A 151 11.69 -12.84 3.92
N LEU A 152 10.36 -12.73 3.93
CA LEU A 152 9.46 -13.81 3.52
C LEU A 152 9.77 -15.12 4.25
N LYS A 153 9.96 -15.03 5.58
CA LYS A 153 10.33 -16.08 6.52
C LYS A 153 11.70 -16.73 6.26
N LYS A 154 12.50 -16.21 5.35
CA LYS A 154 13.89 -16.63 5.16
C LYS A 154 14.80 -15.83 6.07
N GLU A 155 15.53 -16.51 6.94
CA GLU A 155 16.44 -15.85 7.88
C GLU A 155 17.56 -15.10 7.16
N CYS A 156 17.81 -13.89 7.63
CA CYS A 156 18.84 -12.99 7.15
C CYS A 156 19.65 -12.44 8.32
N ILE A 157 20.94 -12.20 8.07
CA ILE A 157 21.80 -11.54 9.04
C ILE A 157 21.63 -10.02 8.93
N LEU A 158 21.30 -9.36 10.03
CA LEU A 158 21.11 -7.92 10.09
C LEU A 158 22.40 -7.23 10.56
N LEU A 159 22.98 -6.44 9.67
CA LEU A 159 24.24 -5.73 9.88
C LEU A 159 23.98 -4.27 10.29
N ASN A 160 24.30 -3.95 11.54
CA ASN A 160 24.40 -2.61 12.11
C ASN A 160 25.85 -2.07 12.03
N GLY A 161 26.12 -0.86 12.52
CA GLY A 161 27.42 -0.20 12.42
C GLY A 161 28.64 -1.09 12.72
N ASP A 162 28.68 -1.71 13.91
CA ASP A 162 29.82 -2.52 14.36
C ASP A 162 29.87 -3.88 13.67
N SER A 163 28.73 -4.59 13.62
CA SER A 163 28.65 -5.92 12.97
C SER A 163 28.97 -5.86 11.49
N LYS A 164 28.62 -4.78 10.79
CA LYS A 164 28.91 -4.57 9.36
C LYS A 164 30.41 -4.49 9.08
N GLN A 165 31.18 -3.83 9.94
CA GLN A 165 32.64 -3.73 9.76
C GLN A 165 33.29 -5.10 9.96
N LEU A 166 32.90 -5.81 11.02
CA LEU A 166 33.42 -7.14 11.32
C LEU A 166 33.02 -8.16 10.24
N PHE A 167 31.76 -8.15 9.79
CA PHE A 167 31.26 -9.00 8.72
C PHE A 167 32.06 -8.83 7.42
N LYS A 168 32.33 -7.58 7.02
CA LYS A 168 33.14 -7.30 5.82
C LYS A 168 34.57 -7.82 5.97
N LYS A 169 35.17 -7.64 7.15
CA LYS A 169 36.52 -8.12 7.45
C LYS A 169 36.58 -9.66 7.37
N ALA A 170 35.59 -10.35 7.96
CA ALA A 170 35.50 -11.79 7.94
C ALA A 170 35.27 -12.34 6.53
N ALA A 171 34.32 -11.77 5.78
CA ALA A 171 34.05 -12.13 4.38
C ALA A 171 35.30 -11.97 3.51
N HIS A 172 36.02 -10.85 3.66
CA HIS A 172 37.25 -10.58 2.91
C HIS A 172 38.35 -11.60 3.25
N LYS A 173 38.55 -11.94 4.53
CA LYS A 173 39.53 -12.95 4.97
C LYS A 173 39.23 -14.34 4.38
N ARG A 174 37.96 -14.64 4.15
CA ARG A 174 37.49 -15.88 3.48
C ARG A 174 37.43 -15.78 1.96
N ASN A 175 37.77 -14.62 1.38
CA ASN A 175 37.63 -14.33 -0.04
C ASN A 175 36.20 -14.57 -0.58
N MET A 176 35.20 -14.22 0.23
CA MET A 176 33.77 -14.36 -0.10
C MET A 176 33.13 -12.99 -0.30
N LYS A 177 32.17 -12.89 -1.21
CA LYS A 177 31.28 -11.71 -1.29
C LYS A 177 30.28 -11.73 -0.13
N GLY A 178 29.67 -10.59 0.16
CA GLY A 178 28.76 -10.46 1.31
C GLY A 178 27.60 -11.47 1.31
N LYS A 179 26.94 -11.68 0.16
CA LYS A 179 25.87 -12.68 0.04
C LYS A 179 26.38 -14.11 0.25
N GLU A 180 27.51 -14.46 -0.36
CA GLU A 180 28.13 -15.78 -0.23
C GLU A 180 28.54 -16.07 1.22
N TYR A 181 29.08 -15.06 1.91
CA TYR A 181 29.46 -15.20 3.31
C TYR A 181 28.23 -15.32 4.24
N ALA A 182 27.14 -14.60 3.96
CA ALA A 182 25.88 -14.79 4.69
C ALA A 182 25.35 -16.23 4.53
N GLN A 183 25.38 -16.76 3.30
CA GLN A 183 24.99 -18.15 3.00
C GLN A 183 25.89 -19.15 3.71
N PHE A 184 27.20 -18.92 3.73
CA PHE A 184 28.15 -19.72 4.49
C PHE A 184 27.80 -19.76 6.00
N LEU A 185 27.36 -18.63 6.56
CA LEU A 185 26.93 -18.56 7.96
C LEU A 185 25.56 -19.22 8.23
N GLY A 186 24.82 -19.61 7.18
CA GLY A 186 23.51 -20.25 7.27
C GLY A 186 22.32 -19.32 7.02
N PHE A 187 22.53 -18.14 6.44
CA PHE A 187 21.48 -17.15 6.16
C PHE A 187 21.22 -17.00 4.65
N GLU A 188 20.02 -16.61 4.24
CA GLU A 188 19.70 -16.39 2.82
C GLU A 188 20.48 -15.21 2.24
N SER A 189 20.62 -14.14 3.02
CA SER A 189 21.33 -12.92 2.64
C SER A 189 21.65 -12.04 3.86
N CYS A 190 22.34 -10.92 3.61
CA CYS A 190 22.59 -9.88 4.61
C CYS A 190 21.71 -8.65 4.39
N LEU A 191 21.25 -8.06 5.48
CA LEU A 191 20.44 -6.84 5.52
C LEU A 191 21.24 -5.72 6.18
N THR A 192 20.89 -4.49 5.83
CA THR A 192 21.43 -3.25 6.36
C THR A 192 20.29 -2.34 6.75
N GLU A 193 20.54 -1.33 7.58
CA GLU A 193 19.55 -0.32 8.01
C GLU A 193 18.70 0.30 6.86
N LYS A 194 19.20 0.27 5.62
CA LYS A 194 18.48 0.75 4.44
C LYS A 194 17.38 -0.19 3.96
N ASP A 195 17.49 -1.48 4.28
CA ASP A 195 16.54 -2.51 3.90
C ASP A 195 15.28 -2.36 4.75
N SER A 196 14.32 -1.59 4.25
CA SER A 196 13.09 -1.26 4.98
C SER A 196 12.04 -2.36 4.94
N ILE A 197 12.14 -3.31 4.02
CA ILE A 197 11.12 -4.36 3.86
C ILE A 197 11.65 -5.65 4.46
N ARG A 198 11.32 -5.87 5.73
CA ARG A 198 11.70 -7.04 6.52
C ARG A 198 10.53 -7.52 7.33
N ASP A 199 10.54 -8.80 7.67
CA ASP A 199 9.45 -9.47 8.37
C ASP A 199 9.17 -8.81 9.71
N SER A 200 10.19 -8.46 10.52
CA SER A 200 10.00 -7.76 11.79
C SER A 200 9.19 -6.46 11.65
N ARG A 201 9.45 -5.68 10.61
CA ARG A 201 8.77 -4.41 10.36
C ARG A 201 7.39 -4.61 9.74
N ILE A 202 7.22 -5.63 8.91
CA ILE A 202 5.92 -6.02 8.35
C ILE A 202 5.00 -6.49 9.49
N ILE A 203 5.50 -7.36 10.36
CA ILE A 203 4.81 -7.86 11.56
C ILE A 203 4.43 -6.69 12.46
N LYS A 204 5.38 -5.82 12.82
CA LYS A 204 5.10 -4.63 13.63
C LYS A 204 4.03 -3.74 13.00
N PHE A 205 4.11 -3.53 11.68
CA PHE A 205 3.10 -2.76 10.96
C PHE A 205 1.72 -3.43 11.01
N PHE A 206 1.64 -4.77 10.89
CA PHE A 206 0.38 -5.49 11.06
C PHE A 206 -0.16 -5.35 12.47
N GLU A 207 0.68 -5.51 13.50
CA GLU A 207 0.32 -5.34 14.91
C GLU A 207 -0.21 -3.94 15.22
N GLU A 208 0.43 -2.89 14.68
CA GLU A 208 -0.05 -1.50 14.79
C GLU A 208 -1.43 -1.29 14.13
N HIS A 209 -1.82 -2.15 13.20
CA HIS A 209 -3.10 -2.13 12.50
C HIS A 209 -4.06 -3.25 12.93
N MET A 210 -3.80 -3.91 14.07
CA MET A 210 -4.68 -4.94 14.61
C MET A 210 -5.86 -4.31 15.38
N VAL A 211 -7.08 -4.71 15.01
CA VAL A 211 -8.32 -4.36 15.72
C VAL A 211 -9.18 -5.62 15.84
N ASP A 212 -9.60 -5.98 17.05
CA ASP A 212 -10.42 -7.17 17.34
C ASP A 212 -9.89 -8.49 16.75
N GLY A 213 -8.56 -8.68 16.77
CA GLY A 213 -7.93 -9.92 16.30
C GLY A 213 -7.82 -10.03 14.76
N VAL A 214 -8.08 -8.95 14.02
CA VAL A 214 -7.91 -8.89 12.57
C VAL A 214 -7.12 -7.64 12.15
N VAL A 215 -6.31 -7.77 11.10
CA VAL A 215 -5.56 -6.63 10.56
C VAL A 215 -6.51 -5.76 9.73
N GLN A 216 -6.59 -4.47 10.08
CA GLN A 216 -7.42 -3.47 9.41
C GLN A 216 -6.55 -2.47 8.65
N LEU A 217 -6.37 -2.72 7.34
CA LEU A 217 -5.66 -1.80 6.45
C LEU A 217 -6.67 -0.94 5.68
N SER A 218 -6.74 0.33 6.03
CA SER A 218 -7.54 1.32 5.29
C SER A 218 -7.01 1.50 3.85
N SER A 219 -7.75 2.25 3.03
CA SER A 219 -7.30 2.62 1.67
C SER A 219 -6.34 3.81 1.67
N SER A 220 -5.83 4.25 2.82
CA SER A 220 -4.91 5.39 2.90
C SER A 220 -3.61 5.13 2.09
N PRO A 221 -2.99 6.18 1.52
CA PRO A 221 -1.71 6.06 0.82
C PRO A 221 -0.60 5.40 1.64
N GLU A 222 -0.63 5.58 2.97
CA GLU A 222 0.33 5.01 3.93
C GLU A 222 0.32 3.48 3.95
N ASN A 223 -0.79 2.85 3.54
CA ASN A 223 -0.94 1.40 3.49
C ASN A 223 -0.64 0.82 2.10
N GLN A 224 -0.30 1.65 1.10
CA GLN A 224 -0.09 1.17 -0.27
C GLN A 224 1.21 0.41 -0.44
N TRP A 225 2.25 0.73 0.35
CA TRP A 225 3.55 0.06 0.23
C TRP A 225 3.46 -1.45 0.51
N ILE A 226 2.64 -1.87 1.48
CA ILE A 226 2.50 -3.28 1.84
C ILE A 226 1.69 -4.05 0.79
N ARG A 227 0.66 -3.41 0.20
CA ARG A 227 -0.12 -3.98 -0.92
C ARG A 227 0.76 -4.18 -2.15
N ASN A 228 1.54 -3.16 -2.50
CA ASN A 228 2.48 -3.22 -3.61
C ASN A 228 3.59 -4.24 -3.36
N TYR A 229 4.03 -4.41 -2.11
CA TYR A 229 5.01 -5.43 -1.77
C TYR A 229 4.44 -6.84 -1.91
N ALA A 230 3.26 -7.11 -1.32
CA ALA A 230 2.57 -8.40 -1.48
C ALA A 230 2.38 -8.78 -2.95
N HIS A 231 1.92 -7.83 -3.77
CA HIS A 231 1.77 -8.04 -5.22
C HIS A 231 3.10 -8.35 -5.91
N ARG A 232 4.20 -7.66 -5.56
CA ARG A 232 5.54 -7.97 -6.09
C ARG A 232 6.04 -9.35 -5.65
N CYS A 233 5.59 -9.85 -4.51
CA CYS A 233 5.82 -11.22 -4.05
C CYS A 233 4.90 -12.24 -4.70
N GLY A 234 4.00 -11.81 -5.61
CA GLY A 234 3.07 -12.67 -6.32
C GLY A 234 1.87 -13.13 -5.48
N MET A 235 1.59 -12.47 -4.36
CA MET A 235 0.51 -12.82 -3.42
C MET A 235 -0.56 -11.74 -3.42
N HIS A 236 -1.83 -12.14 -3.29
CA HIS A 236 -2.87 -11.21 -2.89
C HIS A 236 -2.65 -10.76 -1.44
N LEU A 237 -3.15 -9.59 -1.03
CA LEU A 237 -2.93 -9.08 0.34
C LEU A 237 -3.42 -10.06 1.41
N ASP A 238 -4.53 -10.75 1.15
CA ASP A 238 -5.16 -11.68 2.08
C ASP A 238 -4.28 -12.92 2.27
N GLU A 239 -3.75 -13.47 1.18
CA GLU A 239 -2.76 -14.56 1.19
C GLU A 239 -1.46 -14.14 1.89
N PHE A 240 -1.05 -12.88 1.70
CA PHE A 240 0.15 -12.34 2.32
C PHE A 240 -0.03 -12.16 3.84
N LEU A 241 -1.20 -11.71 4.30
CA LEU A 241 -1.53 -11.67 5.72
C LEU A 241 -1.55 -13.08 6.33
N ASP A 242 -2.23 -14.01 5.66
CA ASP A 242 -2.30 -15.41 6.08
C ASP A 242 -0.90 -16.05 6.13
N PHE A 243 -0.02 -15.71 5.17
CA PHE A 243 1.37 -16.14 5.15
C PHE A 243 2.11 -15.74 6.43
N TYR A 244 1.85 -14.57 6.99
CA TYR A 244 2.40 -14.13 8.29
C TYR A 244 1.57 -14.57 9.50
N GLY A 245 0.48 -15.32 9.31
CA GLY A 245 -0.39 -15.80 10.39
C GLY A 245 -1.46 -14.80 10.83
N TYR A 246 -1.69 -13.74 10.06
CA TYR A 246 -2.68 -12.72 10.34
C TYR A 246 -3.90 -12.90 9.46
N LYS A 247 -5.09 -12.66 10.01
CA LYS A 247 -6.32 -12.65 9.23
C LYS A 247 -6.66 -11.23 8.85
N LYS A 248 -7.02 -11.02 7.59
CA LYS A 248 -7.67 -9.78 7.17
C LYS A 248 -9.07 -9.72 7.75
N SER A 249 -9.46 -8.54 8.20
CA SER A 249 -10.84 -8.27 8.58
C SER A 249 -11.79 -8.56 7.40
N ARG A 250 -12.65 -9.58 7.53
CA ARG A 250 -13.87 -9.69 6.70
C ARG A 250 -14.78 -8.46 6.90
N ARG A 251 -14.66 -7.78 8.05
CA ARG A 251 -15.33 -6.51 8.37
C ARG A 251 -14.67 -5.28 7.72
N ALA A 252 -13.73 -5.44 6.80
CA ALA A 252 -13.44 -4.35 5.87
C ALA A 252 -14.67 -3.99 5.01
N ASP A 253 -15.66 -4.88 4.91
CA ASP A 253 -16.97 -4.56 4.32
C ASP A 253 -17.89 -3.76 5.27
N GLU A 254 -17.69 -3.82 6.59
CA GLU A 254 -18.43 -3.01 7.59
C GLU A 254 -17.78 -1.64 7.83
N TYR A 255 -16.44 -1.55 7.86
CA TYR A 255 -15.73 -0.25 7.93
C TYR A 255 -15.73 0.52 6.59
N VAL A 256 -16.11 -0.19 5.52
CA VAL A 256 -16.51 0.40 4.26
C VAL A 256 -17.77 1.27 4.43
N SER A 257 -18.54 1.12 5.51
CA SER A 257 -19.77 1.89 5.69
C SER A 257 -19.52 3.37 5.97
N GLU A 258 -18.55 3.83 6.77
CA GLU A 258 -18.54 5.28 7.09
C GLU A 258 -18.09 6.17 5.93
N ASN A 259 -16.98 5.84 5.26
CA ASN A 259 -16.53 6.58 4.08
C ASN A 259 -17.42 6.36 2.85
N LYS A 260 -17.96 5.14 2.64
CA LYS A 260 -18.94 4.95 1.56
C LYS A 260 -20.28 5.57 1.91
N ASN A 261 -20.73 5.58 3.16
CA ASN A 261 -21.96 6.27 3.61
C ASN A 261 -21.78 7.79 3.50
N ILE A 262 -20.61 8.35 3.80
CA ILE A 262 -20.31 9.77 3.50
C ILE A 262 -20.40 10.02 1.98
N LYS A 263 -19.81 9.13 1.16
CA LYS A 263 -19.91 9.22 -0.30
C LYS A 263 -21.37 9.09 -0.77
N TYR A 264 -22.13 8.12 -0.27
CA TYR A 264 -23.52 7.87 -0.63
C TYR A 264 -24.43 8.99 -0.11
N LYS A 265 -24.14 9.58 1.04
CA LYS A 265 -24.80 10.75 1.58
C LYS A 265 -24.57 11.98 0.69
N LYS A 266 -23.33 12.19 0.24
CA LYS A 266 -22.98 13.23 -0.75
C LYS A 266 -23.58 12.97 -2.14
N GLU A 267 -23.71 11.73 -2.56
CA GLU A 267 -24.39 11.41 -3.81
C GLU A 267 -25.91 11.57 -3.67
N LEU A 268 -26.53 11.09 -2.59
CA LEU A 268 -27.96 11.25 -2.28
C LEU A 268 -28.36 12.71 -2.09
N SER A 269 -27.46 13.59 -1.63
CA SER A 269 -27.76 15.02 -1.56
C SER A 269 -28.05 15.62 -2.94
N LYS A 270 -27.50 15.05 -4.01
CA LYS A 270 -27.83 15.42 -5.39
C LYS A 270 -29.22 14.97 -5.83
N TYR A 271 -29.91 14.15 -5.05
CA TYR A 271 -31.25 13.65 -5.33
C TYR A 271 -32.31 14.22 -4.37
N ILE A 272 -31.95 15.20 -3.53
CA ILE A 272 -32.91 15.90 -2.65
C ILE A 272 -33.94 16.64 -3.52
N ILE A 273 -35.21 16.41 -3.23
CA ILE A 273 -36.36 17.05 -3.89
C ILE A 273 -37.12 17.98 -2.96
N GLU A 274 -37.12 17.73 -1.65
CA GLU A 274 -37.66 18.63 -0.63
C GLU A 274 -36.67 18.71 0.54
N PRO A 275 -36.18 19.92 0.89
CA PRO A 275 -35.29 20.10 2.02
C PRO A 275 -35.97 19.71 3.35
N PRO A 276 -35.21 19.22 4.35
CA PRO A 276 -33.76 19.05 4.33
C PRO A 276 -33.28 17.69 3.80
N ASN A 277 -34.17 16.71 3.64
CA ASN A 277 -33.75 15.32 3.54
C ASN A 277 -34.68 14.38 2.74
N ILE A 278 -35.63 14.88 1.95
CA ILE A 278 -36.46 14.01 1.10
C ILE A 278 -35.77 13.86 -0.25
N VAL A 279 -35.50 12.61 -0.66
CA VAL A 279 -34.81 12.28 -1.91
C VAL A 279 -35.71 11.50 -2.86
N TYR A 280 -35.54 11.70 -4.16
CA TYR A 280 -36.18 10.89 -5.20
C TYR A 280 -35.16 10.42 -6.23
N PHE A 281 -35.23 9.14 -6.56
CA PHE A 281 -34.49 8.52 -7.65
C PHE A 281 -35.25 7.26 -8.11
N SER A 282 -35.31 7.12 -9.43
CA SER A 282 -35.97 6.04 -10.15
C SER A 282 -35.13 4.76 -10.16
N SER A 283 -35.72 3.65 -10.60
CA SER A 283 -34.97 2.39 -10.78
C SER A 283 -33.94 2.43 -11.91
N GLN A 284 -34.02 3.45 -12.78
CA GLN A 284 -33.10 3.64 -13.91
C GLN A 284 -31.85 4.44 -13.50
N ASP A 285 -31.90 5.14 -12.37
CA ASP A 285 -30.76 5.92 -11.89
C ASP A 285 -29.64 5.00 -11.41
N LYS A 286 -28.40 5.36 -11.76
CA LYS A 286 -27.19 4.62 -11.33
C LYS A 286 -27.10 4.48 -9.81
N ILE A 287 -27.63 5.46 -9.07
CA ILE A 287 -27.66 5.44 -7.60
C ILE A 287 -28.59 4.34 -7.07
N TYR A 288 -29.68 3.99 -7.78
CA TYR A 288 -30.63 2.97 -7.33
C TYR A 288 -30.00 1.60 -7.20
N GLN A 289 -29.28 1.14 -8.24
CA GLN A 289 -28.59 -0.14 -8.21
C GLN A 289 -27.51 -0.18 -7.13
N THR A 290 -26.82 0.95 -6.94
CA THR A 290 -25.79 1.09 -5.91
C THR A 290 -26.39 0.96 -4.50
N ILE A 291 -27.46 1.71 -4.22
CA ILE A 291 -28.16 1.69 -2.93
C ILE A 291 -28.85 0.35 -2.68
N TYR A 292 -29.46 -0.26 -3.70
CA TYR A 292 -30.10 -1.57 -3.60
C TYR A 292 -29.11 -2.67 -3.19
N ASN A 293 -27.95 -2.73 -3.85
CA ASN A 293 -26.93 -3.73 -3.54
C ASN A 293 -26.39 -3.56 -2.11
N VAL A 294 -26.17 -2.31 -1.67
CA VAL A 294 -25.68 -2.05 -0.32
C VAL A 294 -26.75 -2.33 0.74
N ALA A 295 -28.01 -1.94 0.50
CA ALA A 295 -29.11 -2.25 1.41
C ALA A 295 -29.28 -3.77 1.58
N LYS A 296 -29.22 -4.52 0.48
CA LYS A 296 -29.29 -6.00 0.49
C LYS A 296 -28.13 -6.64 1.27
N LEU A 297 -26.92 -6.11 1.16
CA LEU A 297 -25.76 -6.58 1.92
C LEU A 297 -25.89 -6.32 3.42
N ASN A 298 -26.64 -5.29 3.82
CA ASN A 298 -26.90 -4.96 5.22
C ASN A 298 -28.21 -5.59 5.75
N GLU A 299 -28.83 -6.49 4.98
CA GLU A 299 -30.13 -7.09 5.31
C GLU A 299 -31.26 -6.07 5.56
N MET A 300 -31.14 -4.88 4.93
CA MET A 300 -32.12 -3.78 5.02
C MET A 300 -32.87 -3.62 3.71
N SER A 301 -34.09 -3.07 3.79
CA SER A 301 -34.75 -2.51 2.61
C SER A 301 -34.05 -1.22 2.15
N ILE A 302 -34.24 -0.84 0.88
CA ILE A 302 -33.73 0.43 0.35
C ILE A 302 -34.17 1.61 1.23
N ASP A 303 -35.45 1.62 1.64
CA ASP A 303 -36.04 2.72 2.39
C ASP A 303 -35.45 2.81 3.81
N GLU A 304 -35.24 1.68 4.48
CA GLU A 304 -34.56 1.62 5.78
C GLU A 304 -33.09 2.06 5.69
N TYR A 305 -32.38 1.65 4.64
CA TYR A 305 -30.98 2.04 4.47
C TYR A 305 -30.84 3.54 4.18
N ILE A 306 -31.71 4.12 3.35
CA ILE A 306 -31.73 5.57 3.09
C ILE A 306 -32.06 6.35 4.37
N LEU A 307 -32.98 5.83 5.20
CA LEU A 307 -33.31 6.41 6.50
C LEU A 307 -32.09 6.42 7.44
N SER A 308 -31.29 5.34 7.43
CA SER A 308 -30.04 5.28 8.22
C SER A 308 -28.99 6.33 7.80
N LEU A 309 -29.03 6.79 6.54
CA LEU A 309 -28.16 7.87 6.02
C LEU A 309 -28.70 9.28 6.33
N GLY A 310 -29.92 9.38 6.89
CA GLY A 310 -30.59 10.62 7.27
C GLY A 310 -31.58 11.15 6.24
N TYR A 311 -31.92 10.38 5.20
CA TYR A 311 -32.83 10.78 4.13
C TYR A 311 -34.15 10.01 4.14
N VAL A 312 -35.19 10.54 3.51
CA VAL A 312 -36.48 9.86 3.31
C VAL A 312 -36.73 9.73 1.82
N ARG A 313 -37.02 8.52 1.33
CA ARG A 313 -37.24 8.30 -0.10
C ARG A 313 -38.69 8.56 -0.49
N SER A 314 -38.91 9.46 -1.46
CA SER A 314 -40.20 9.64 -2.12
C SER A 314 -40.38 8.66 -3.28
N LYS A 315 -41.63 8.24 -3.52
CA LYS A 315 -42.02 7.39 -4.67
C LYS A 315 -42.68 8.17 -5.81
N LYS A 316 -42.93 9.48 -5.63
CA LYS A 316 -43.54 10.34 -6.64
C LYS A 316 -42.46 11.03 -7.45
N SER A 317 -42.47 10.82 -8.77
CA SER A 317 -41.50 11.40 -9.70
C SER A 317 -41.57 12.92 -9.68
N ASN A 318 -40.43 13.55 -9.40
CA ASN A 318 -40.30 14.99 -9.37
C ASN A 318 -39.79 15.47 -10.74
N THR A 319 -40.73 15.63 -11.68
CA THR A 319 -40.52 16.15 -13.05
C THR A 319 -39.75 17.48 -13.09
N ILE A 320 -39.63 18.17 -11.97
CA ILE A 320 -38.99 19.48 -11.84
C ILE A 320 -37.45 19.38 -11.83
N LYS A 321 -36.85 18.32 -11.27
CA LYS A 321 -35.39 18.24 -11.15
C LYS A 321 -34.70 17.86 -12.47
N GLU A 322 -35.29 16.93 -13.21
CA GLU A 322 -34.87 16.56 -14.56
C GLU A 322 -34.96 17.75 -15.52
N LEU A 323 -35.98 18.61 -15.37
CA LEU A 323 -36.09 19.88 -16.11
C LEU A 323 -34.99 20.88 -15.72
N THR A 324 -34.55 20.92 -14.47
CA THR A 324 -33.56 21.91 -14.01
C THR A 324 -32.15 21.53 -14.48
N GLU A 325 -31.80 20.24 -14.39
CA GLU A 325 -30.48 19.72 -14.80
C GLU A 325 -30.33 19.70 -16.34
N GLU A 326 -31.39 19.40 -17.11
CA GLU A 326 -31.34 19.53 -18.57
C GLU A 326 -31.27 21.00 -19.05
N ILE A 327 -31.83 21.95 -18.28
CA ILE A 327 -31.78 23.37 -18.60
C ILE A 327 -30.37 23.94 -18.33
N ASP A 328 -29.73 23.53 -17.23
CA ASP A 328 -28.36 23.95 -16.92
C ASP A 328 -27.34 23.41 -17.94
N GLU A 329 -27.51 22.17 -18.44
CA GLU A 329 -26.66 21.64 -19.53
C GLU A 329 -26.84 22.39 -20.86
N ILE A 330 -28.05 22.91 -21.14
CA ILE A 330 -28.31 23.73 -22.33
C ILE A 330 -27.67 25.12 -22.18
N ILE A 331 -27.70 25.71 -20.99
CA ILE A 331 -27.08 27.00 -20.66
C ILE A 331 -25.54 26.94 -20.80
N ASP A 332 -24.91 25.87 -20.32
CA ASP A 332 -23.46 25.66 -20.44
C ASP A 332 -23.00 25.50 -21.90
N LEU A 333 -23.86 24.89 -22.75
CA LEU A 333 -23.61 24.78 -24.19
C LEU A 333 -23.79 26.13 -24.91
N GLU A 334 -24.74 26.97 -24.47
CA GLU A 334 -24.94 28.33 -24.99
C GLU A 334 -23.72 29.24 -24.70
N GLU A 335 -23.16 29.22 -23.48
CA GLU A 335 -21.97 30.04 -23.13
C GLU A 335 -20.72 29.68 -23.96
N GLN A 336 -20.58 28.41 -24.35
CA GLN A 336 -19.44 27.93 -25.14
C GLN A 336 -19.60 28.21 -26.64
N GLU A 337 -20.83 28.18 -27.17
CA GLU A 337 -21.08 28.41 -28.60
C GLU A 337 -21.24 29.89 -28.98
N ILE A 338 -21.62 30.80 -28.04
CA ILE A 338 -21.62 32.26 -28.26
C ILE A 338 -20.23 32.79 -28.67
N ARG A 339 -19.15 32.10 -28.28
CA ARG A 339 -17.78 32.43 -28.69
C ARG A 339 -17.46 32.10 -30.15
N LYS A 340 -18.33 31.38 -30.88
CA LYS A 340 -18.14 31.01 -32.28
C LYS A 340 -19.35 31.43 -33.11
N LYS A 341 -19.27 32.64 -33.68
CA LYS A 341 -20.21 33.10 -34.72
C LYS A 341 -20.22 32.13 -35.90
N GLU A 342 -21.37 31.50 -36.19
CA GLU A 342 -22.07 31.57 -37.49
C GLU A 342 -23.30 30.60 -37.62
N ILE A 343 -24.29 31.08 -38.41
CA ILE A 343 -25.37 30.42 -39.20
C ILE A 343 -26.78 30.19 -38.58
N SER A 344 -27.78 30.76 -39.27
CA SER A 344 -29.19 30.96 -38.92
C SER A 344 -30.13 29.76 -39.08
N GLU A 345 -29.77 28.71 -39.83
CA GLU A 345 -30.64 27.52 -40.02
C GLU A 345 -30.69 26.65 -38.76
N ASN A 346 -29.55 26.51 -38.07
CA ASN A 346 -29.48 25.83 -36.78
C ASN A 346 -30.34 26.52 -35.71
N LYS A 347 -30.54 27.85 -35.81
CA LYS A 347 -31.35 28.62 -34.85
C LYS A 347 -32.84 28.26 -34.95
N ILE A 348 -33.37 28.08 -36.16
CA ILE A 348 -34.80 27.76 -36.36
C ILE A 348 -35.10 26.36 -35.82
N GLU A 349 -34.28 25.36 -36.15
CA GLU A 349 -34.49 23.98 -35.68
C GLU A 349 -34.35 23.86 -34.14
N ARG A 350 -33.42 24.61 -33.55
CA ARG A 350 -33.25 24.69 -32.08
C ARG A 350 -34.44 25.34 -31.39
N ASN A 351 -34.98 26.44 -31.95
CA ASN A 351 -36.15 27.12 -31.40
C ASN A 351 -37.42 26.23 -31.47
N HIS A 352 -37.59 25.46 -32.55
CA HIS A 352 -38.67 24.47 -32.64
C HIS A 352 -38.60 23.41 -31.54
N LYS A 353 -37.39 22.91 -31.21
CA LYS A 353 -37.19 21.95 -30.10
C LYS A 353 -37.48 22.57 -28.74
N LEU A 354 -37.08 23.82 -28.51
CA LEU A 354 -37.37 24.56 -27.28
C LEU A 354 -38.88 24.75 -27.09
N ILE A 355 -39.58 25.21 -28.13
CA ILE A 355 -41.03 25.42 -28.12
C ILE A 355 -41.79 24.11 -27.83
N ASP A 356 -41.38 23.00 -28.45
CA ASP A 356 -42.04 21.70 -28.26
C ASP A 356 -41.82 21.16 -26.83
N LYS A 357 -40.58 21.27 -26.30
CA LYS A 357 -40.29 20.95 -24.90
C LYS A 357 -41.12 21.81 -23.94
N LEU A 358 -41.22 23.12 -24.20
CA LEU A 358 -41.96 24.04 -23.36
C LEU A 358 -43.46 23.72 -23.33
N LYS A 359 -44.06 23.40 -24.49
CA LYS A 359 -45.47 22.98 -24.55
C LYS A 359 -45.72 21.71 -23.74
N ARG A 360 -44.81 20.73 -23.81
CA ARG A 360 -44.88 19.49 -23.00
C ARG A 360 -44.73 19.75 -21.51
N ALA A 361 -43.79 20.62 -21.12
CA ALA A 361 -43.56 20.95 -19.71
C ALA A 361 -44.79 21.56 -19.05
N TYR A 362 -45.68 22.17 -19.82
CA TYR A 362 -46.95 22.71 -19.37
C TYR A 362 -48.14 21.80 -19.65
N ASP A 363 -47.93 20.54 -20.02
CA ASP A 363 -48.99 19.58 -20.34
C ASP A 363 -49.95 20.10 -21.43
N TYR A 364 -49.43 20.94 -22.33
CA TYR A 364 -50.19 21.67 -23.33
C TYR A 364 -51.35 22.50 -22.74
N GLU A 365 -51.16 23.04 -21.53
CA GLU A 365 -52.10 23.91 -20.82
C GLU A 365 -51.70 25.38 -20.93
N CYS A 366 -52.70 26.27 -20.95
CA CYS A 366 -52.46 27.70 -20.94
C CYS A 366 -52.10 28.19 -19.53
N GLN A 367 -51.01 28.95 -19.42
CA GLN A 367 -50.53 29.50 -18.14
C GLN A 367 -51.43 30.60 -17.53
N LEU A 368 -52.37 31.14 -18.32
CA LEU A 368 -53.25 32.25 -17.92
C LEU A 368 -54.72 31.81 -17.72
N CYS A 369 -55.09 30.59 -18.11
CA CYS A 369 -56.47 30.10 -17.93
C CYS A 369 -56.69 29.60 -16.50
N SER A 370 -57.68 30.15 -15.82
CA SER A 370 -58.31 29.48 -14.68
C SER A 370 -59.11 28.26 -15.15
N ASN A 371 -59.43 27.35 -14.23
CA ASN A 371 -60.17 26.12 -14.56
C ASN A 371 -61.57 26.42 -15.14
N GLU A 372 -62.19 27.54 -14.76
CA GLU A 372 -63.53 27.95 -15.21
C GLU A 372 -63.52 28.57 -16.62
N GLN A 373 -62.39 29.11 -17.06
CA GLN A 373 -62.22 29.79 -18.35
C GLN A 373 -61.54 28.91 -19.42
N ARG A 374 -61.19 27.67 -19.07
CA ARG A 374 -60.40 26.78 -19.91
C ARG A 374 -61.26 26.15 -21.00
N MET A 375 -60.91 26.40 -22.26
CA MET A 375 -61.52 25.77 -23.42
C MET A 375 -60.44 25.05 -24.25
N PRO A 376 -60.12 23.78 -23.94
CA PRO A 376 -59.06 23.05 -24.62
C PRO A 376 -59.48 22.68 -26.05
N ILE A 377 -58.56 22.84 -26.99
CA ILE A 377 -58.72 22.34 -28.36
C ILE A 377 -57.87 21.07 -28.47
N GLU A 378 -58.51 19.91 -28.61
CA GLU A 378 -57.81 18.63 -28.72
C GLU A 378 -57.42 18.33 -30.17
N LYS A 379 -56.18 17.91 -30.38
CA LYS A 379 -55.67 17.45 -31.68
C LYS A 379 -55.93 15.96 -31.87
N GLN A 380 -55.79 15.50 -33.11
CA GLN A 380 -55.95 14.08 -33.46
C GLN A 380 -55.01 13.14 -32.70
N ASP A 381 -53.84 13.61 -32.26
CA ASP A 381 -52.85 12.84 -31.49
C ASP A 381 -53.15 12.80 -29.98
N GLY A 382 -54.26 13.40 -29.53
CA GLY A 382 -54.67 13.47 -28.13
C GLY A 382 -54.02 14.60 -27.32
N THR A 383 -53.12 15.38 -27.92
CA THR A 383 -52.53 16.57 -27.27
C THR A 383 -53.42 17.80 -27.41
N LYS A 384 -53.32 18.74 -26.47
CA LYS A 384 -54.04 20.02 -26.54
C LYS A 384 -53.28 21.02 -27.41
N TYR A 385 -54.01 21.88 -28.11
CA TYR A 385 -53.42 22.95 -28.91
C TYR A 385 -53.14 24.18 -28.04
N VAL A 386 -51.86 24.57 -28.00
CA VAL A 386 -51.35 25.79 -27.36
C VAL A 386 -50.28 26.45 -28.23
N GLU A 387 -50.14 27.75 -28.07
CA GLU A 387 -49.21 28.63 -28.75
C GLU A 387 -48.15 29.12 -27.76
N VAL A 388 -46.94 29.41 -28.26
CA VAL A 388 -45.88 30.03 -27.46
C VAL A 388 -45.73 31.47 -27.94
N HIS A 389 -45.73 32.39 -26.99
CA HIS A 389 -45.67 33.83 -27.21
C HIS A 389 -44.40 34.41 -26.59
N HIS A 390 -43.75 35.33 -27.30
CA HIS A 390 -42.64 36.10 -26.75
C HIS A 390 -43.17 37.29 -25.95
N ILE A 391 -42.77 37.43 -24.69
CA ILE A 391 -43.25 38.47 -23.77
C ILE A 391 -42.77 39.86 -24.20
N LYS A 392 -41.50 39.97 -24.64
CA LYS A 392 -40.91 41.17 -25.26
C LYS A 392 -40.83 40.97 -26.77
N ASN A 393 -41.28 41.97 -27.54
CA ASN A 393 -41.39 41.89 -28.99
C ASN A 393 -40.02 41.85 -29.70
N LEU A 394 -39.94 41.03 -30.75
CA LEU A 394 -38.75 40.83 -31.62
C LEU A 394 -38.27 42.09 -32.37
N SER A 395 -39.04 43.18 -32.42
CA SER A 395 -38.79 44.30 -33.32
C SER A 395 -38.25 45.59 -32.69
N GLU A 396 -38.21 45.72 -31.35
CA GLU A 396 -37.93 47.03 -30.72
C GLU A 396 -36.72 47.07 -29.78
N GLU A 397 -36.19 45.94 -29.29
CA GLU A 397 -34.96 45.93 -28.47
C GLU A 397 -34.09 44.72 -28.82
N TYR A 398 -33.02 44.96 -29.57
CA TYR A 398 -31.89 44.02 -29.60
C TYR A 398 -31.07 44.27 -28.34
N ASP A 399 -31.03 43.31 -27.44
CA ASP A 399 -30.03 43.21 -26.39
C ASP A 399 -28.65 42.89 -27.00
N GLU A 400 -27.56 43.32 -26.35
CA GLU A 400 -26.16 43.26 -26.84
C GLU A 400 -25.70 41.83 -27.25
N GLU A 401 -26.48 40.79 -26.94
CA GLU A 401 -26.23 39.37 -27.24
C GLU A 401 -27.08 38.79 -28.41
N GLY A 402 -28.00 39.56 -29.00
CA GLY A 402 -28.60 39.22 -30.30
C GLY A 402 -29.53 37.99 -30.36
N THR A 403 -30.10 37.51 -29.25
CA THR A 403 -31.14 36.46 -29.27
C THR A 403 -32.23 36.65 -28.18
N LEU A 404 -33.48 36.89 -28.62
CA LEU A 404 -34.68 37.09 -27.77
C LEU A 404 -35.43 35.78 -27.45
N ASP A 405 -34.93 34.63 -27.91
CA ASP A 405 -35.53 33.29 -27.76
C ASP A 405 -35.13 32.62 -26.44
N ARG A 406 -35.15 33.36 -25.33
CA ARG A 406 -34.83 32.84 -24.00
C ARG A 406 -36.07 32.32 -23.32
N LEU A 407 -35.94 31.24 -22.55
CA LEU A 407 -37.06 30.61 -21.83
C LEU A 407 -37.82 31.62 -20.95
N ASN A 408 -37.12 32.53 -20.28
CA ASN A 408 -37.73 33.59 -19.45
C ASN A 408 -38.52 34.66 -20.24
N ASN A 409 -38.43 34.65 -21.57
CA ASN A 409 -39.16 35.53 -22.47
C ASN A 409 -40.28 34.79 -23.22
N LEU A 410 -40.55 33.51 -22.93
CA LEU A 410 -41.55 32.70 -23.62
C LEU A 410 -42.71 32.32 -22.71
N ILE A 411 -43.94 32.33 -23.23
CA ILE A 411 -45.12 31.88 -22.49
C ILE A 411 -46.04 31.00 -23.32
N VAL A 412 -46.39 29.82 -22.78
CA VAL A 412 -47.41 28.90 -23.32
C VAL A 412 -48.83 29.42 -23.01
N VAL A 413 -49.61 29.67 -24.05
CA VAL A 413 -50.96 30.24 -23.98
C VAL A 413 -51.92 29.58 -24.97
N CYS A 414 -53.23 29.64 -24.69
CA CYS A 414 -54.25 29.27 -25.68
C CYS A 414 -54.38 30.37 -26.73
N SER A 415 -54.99 30.07 -27.90
CA SER A 415 -55.13 31.06 -28.99
C SER A 415 -55.82 32.35 -28.56
N ASN A 416 -56.79 32.29 -27.63
CA ASN A 416 -57.47 33.48 -27.13
C ASN A 416 -56.53 34.36 -26.30
N HIS A 417 -55.85 33.79 -25.31
CA HIS A 417 -54.88 34.51 -24.50
C HIS A 417 -53.68 34.99 -25.32
N HIS A 418 -53.26 34.25 -26.34
CA HIS A 418 -52.21 34.69 -27.25
C HIS A 418 -52.59 35.98 -27.98
N LYS A 419 -53.81 36.06 -28.53
CA LYS A 419 -54.31 37.28 -29.17
C LYS A 419 -54.53 38.42 -28.17
N MET A 420 -54.97 38.10 -26.96
CA MET A 420 -55.14 39.07 -25.89
C MET A 420 -53.81 39.72 -25.49
N LEU A 421 -52.74 38.93 -25.30
CA LEU A 421 -51.40 39.44 -24.99
C LEU A 421 -50.86 40.36 -26.10
N HIS A 422 -51.19 40.10 -27.36
CA HIS A 422 -50.78 40.94 -28.48
C HIS A 422 -51.61 42.23 -28.65
N TYR A 423 -52.93 42.17 -28.48
CA TYR A 423 -53.83 43.21 -29.00
C TYR A 423 -54.72 43.89 -27.95
N HIS A 424 -54.98 43.27 -26.80
CA HIS A 424 -55.91 43.84 -25.83
C HIS A 424 -55.31 45.10 -25.20
N LYS A 425 -55.88 46.27 -25.52
CA LYS A 425 -55.45 47.59 -25.03
C LYS A 425 -53.95 47.85 -25.14
N GLY A 426 -53.36 47.54 -26.30
CA GLY A 426 -51.92 47.73 -26.57
C GLY A 426 -51.04 46.52 -26.26
N GLY A 427 -51.63 45.48 -25.66
CA GLY A 427 -50.96 44.24 -25.33
C GLY A 427 -50.30 44.26 -23.95
N TYR A 428 -49.86 43.09 -23.51
CA TYR A 428 -49.29 42.86 -22.19
C TYR A 428 -47.82 42.47 -22.35
N ARG A 429 -46.90 43.36 -21.94
CA ARG A 429 -45.46 43.25 -22.27
C ARG A 429 -44.54 43.16 -21.06
N LYS A 430 -45.08 43.29 -19.84
CA LYS A 430 -44.30 43.34 -18.60
C LYS A 430 -44.87 42.38 -17.58
N ILE A 431 -44.00 41.74 -16.81
CA ILE A 431 -44.38 40.88 -15.70
C ILE A 431 -43.99 41.53 -14.39
N LYS A 432 -44.97 41.69 -13.48
CA LYS A 432 -44.77 42.24 -12.13
C LYS A 432 -45.40 41.36 -11.07
N ILE A 433 -44.98 41.54 -9.83
CA ILE A 433 -45.66 40.95 -8.68
C ILE A 433 -46.76 41.93 -8.23
N VAL A 434 -48.02 41.52 -8.33
CA VAL A 434 -49.17 42.30 -7.90
C VAL A 434 -49.96 41.45 -6.90
N ASN A 435 -50.13 41.95 -5.67
CA ASN A 435 -50.77 41.22 -4.57
C ASN A 435 -50.19 39.81 -4.36
N GLU A 436 -48.86 39.71 -4.28
CA GLU A 436 -48.10 38.46 -4.09
C GLU A 436 -48.22 37.42 -5.23
N VAL A 437 -48.87 37.78 -6.34
CA VAL A 437 -49.02 36.92 -7.52
C VAL A 437 -48.28 37.53 -8.71
N LEU A 438 -47.59 36.69 -9.46
CA LEU A 438 -46.94 37.09 -10.71
C LEU A 438 -47.99 37.35 -11.78
N ALA A 439 -48.02 38.55 -12.35
CA ALA A 439 -49.04 38.98 -13.30
C ALA A 439 -48.45 39.75 -14.48
N PHE A 440 -49.09 39.62 -15.64
CA PHE A 440 -48.87 40.51 -16.77
C PHE A 440 -49.54 41.84 -16.52
N VAL A 441 -48.86 42.94 -16.88
CA VAL A 441 -49.39 44.29 -16.80
C VAL A 441 -49.32 44.97 -18.16
N ASN A 442 -50.39 45.63 -18.57
CA ASN A 442 -50.40 46.48 -19.78
C ASN A 442 -50.18 47.96 -19.44
N ASP A 443 -50.02 48.79 -20.47
CA ASP A 443 -49.80 50.24 -20.27
C ASP A 443 -51.02 50.97 -19.68
N SER A 444 -52.19 50.32 -19.63
CA SER A 444 -53.40 50.81 -18.96
C SER A 444 -53.54 50.32 -17.51
N GLU A 445 -52.47 49.74 -16.94
CA GLU A 445 -52.39 49.17 -15.59
C GLU A 445 -53.38 48.02 -15.29
N GLU A 446 -53.96 47.42 -16.33
CA GLU A 446 -54.71 46.17 -16.15
C GLU A 446 -53.76 45.02 -15.91
N VAL A 447 -54.20 44.09 -15.07
CA VAL A 447 -53.40 42.96 -14.62
C VAL A 447 -54.05 41.63 -14.99
N ILE A 448 -53.23 40.70 -15.45
CA ILE A 448 -53.65 39.33 -15.74
C ILE A 448 -52.74 38.37 -14.96
N PRO A 449 -53.27 37.66 -13.96
CA PRO A 449 -52.46 36.77 -13.14
C PRO A 449 -51.96 35.57 -13.95
N ILE A 450 -50.71 35.18 -13.70
CA ILE A 450 -50.14 33.94 -14.20
C ILE A 450 -50.56 32.83 -13.24
N ILE A 451 -51.50 32.00 -13.69
CA ILE A 451 -52.15 30.96 -12.88
C ILE A 451 -51.22 29.77 -12.66
N THR A 452 -50.40 29.44 -13.65
CA THR A 452 -49.44 28.35 -13.57
C THR A 452 -48.10 28.83 -14.08
N ASN A 453 -47.13 28.97 -13.18
CA ASN A 453 -45.79 29.39 -13.50
C ASN A 453 -44.78 28.31 -13.07
N LYS A 454 -43.94 27.87 -14.01
CA LYS A 454 -42.85 26.93 -13.76
C LYS A 454 -41.47 27.55 -14.04
N HIS A 455 -41.37 28.71 -14.69
CA HIS A 455 -40.08 29.27 -15.14
C HIS A 455 -39.97 30.81 -15.22
N LEU A 456 -41.08 31.55 -15.30
CA LEU A 456 -41.07 33.01 -15.43
C LEU A 456 -40.73 33.68 -14.09
N LYS A 457 -40.04 34.83 -14.15
CA LYS A 457 -39.69 35.68 -13.01
C LYS A 457 -40.16 37.11 -13.29
N SER A 458 -40.26 37.94 -12.26
CA SER A 458 -40.61 39.36 -12.41
C SER A 458 -39.49 40.15 -13.11
N ASP A 459 -39.85 41.21 -13.81
CA ASP A 459 -38.92 42.15 -14.45
C ASP A 459 -38.30 43.19 -13.46
N GLU A 460 -38.51 43.04 -12.14
CA GLU A 460 -38.04 43.95 -11.07
C GLU A 460 -36.74 43.50 -10.39
#